data_AF-A0A3B9SUM8-F1
#
_entry.id   AF-A0A3B9SUM8-F1
#
_cell.length_a   1.000
_cell.length_b   1.000
_cell.length_c   1.000
_cell.angle_alpha   90.00
_cell.angle_beta   90.00
_cell.angle_gamma   90.00
#
_symmetry.space_group_name_H-M   'P 1'
#
loop_
_entity.id
_entity.type
_entity.pdbx_description
1 polymer ?
#
loop_
_entity_poly.entity_id
_entity_poly.type
_entity_poly.pdbx_seq_one_letter_code
_entity_poly.pdbx_strand_id
1 'polypeptide(L)'
;MVVVGGKVHEAFIKGYPNGTFGPQRNVTRGEIAAIIARLLHLESLVTGTQLYSDVPSSHWTFKYVEAVNKADIMKGFPDGTFRPDQPATRADVAVAMLRA
;
A
#
# COMPACT_ATOMS: atom_id res chain seq x y z
N MET A 1 -6.70 -3.86 -17.21
CA MET A 1 -5.82 -3.23 -18.21
C MET A 1 -6.64 -2.14 -18.89
N VAL A 2 -6.21 -0.88 -18.80
CA VAL A 2 -6.85 0.22 -19.53
C VAL A 2 -5.82 0.79 -20.48
N VAL A 3 -6.17 0.92 -21.76
CA VAL A 3 -5.29 1.51 -22.77
C VAL A 3 -5.80 2.92 -23.05
N VAL A 4 -4.97 3.92 -22.76
CA VAL A 4 -5.23 5.34 -23.09
C VAL A 4 -4.04 5.85 -23.90
N GLY A 5 -4.27 6.35 -25.11
CA GLY A 5 -3.21 6.91 -25.96
C GLY A 5 -2.10 5.92 -26.36
N GLY A 6 -2.40 4.61 -26.42
CA GLY A 6 -1.43 3.57 -26.80
C GLY A 6 -0.50 3.10 -25.67
N LYS A 7 -0.64 3.64 -24.46
CA LYS A 7 0.06 3.15 -23.26
C LYS A 7 -0.84 2.23 -22.45
N VAL A 8 -0.28 1.10 -22.02
CA VAL A 8 -0.93 0.18 -21.10
C VAL A 8 -0.84 0.77 -19.70
N HIS A 9 -1.98 1.09 -19.09
CA HIS A 9 -2.05 1.48 -17.69
C HIS A 9 -2.46 0.28 -16.85
N GLU A 10 -1.57 -0.11 -15.93
CA GLU A 10 -1.87 -1.10 -14.91
C GLU A 10 -2.70 -0.47 -13.78
N ALA A 11 -3.67 -1.24 -13.28
CA ALA A 11 -4.55 -0.77 -12.22
C ALA A 11 -3.83 -0.81 -10.87
N PHE A 12 -3.56 0.37 -10.30
CA PHE A 12 -2.95 0.50 -8.98
C PHE A 12 -3.98 0.46 -7.84
N ILE A 13 -5.22 0.90 -8.09
CA ILE A 13 -6.36 0.67 -7.19
C ILE A 13 -7.11 -0.58 -7.66
N LYS A 14 -7.22 -1.56 -6.77
CA LYS A 14 -8.03 -2.76 -6.95
C LYS A 14 -9.14 -2.71 -5.90
N GLY A 15 -10.39 -2.89 -6.35
CA GLY A 15 -11.54 -2.94 -5.45
C GLY A 15 -11.51 -4.18 -4.54
N TYR A 16 -12.59 -4.37 -3.80
CA TYR A 16 -12.73 -5.46 -2.85
C TYR A 16 -13.08 -6.80 -3.53
N PRO A 17 -12.83 -7.95 -2.85
CA PRO A 17 -13.17 -9.28 -3.39
C PRO A 17 -14.65 -9.45 -3.76
N ASN A 18 -15.54 -8.65 -3.15
CA ASN A 18 -16.98 -8.65 -3.46
C ASN A 18 -17.35 -7.86 -4.73
N GLY A 19 -16.36 -7.40 -5.51
CA GLY A 19 -16.57 -6.67 -6.76
C GLY A 19 -16.87 -5.18 -6.60
N THR A 20 -16.87 -4.64 -5.37
CA THR A 20 -17.14 -3.22 -5.12
C THR A 20 -15.85 -2.39 -5.09
N PHE A 21 -15.94 -1.12 -5.53
CA PHE A 21 -14.85 -0.15 -5.35
C PHE A 21 -14.80 0.43 -3.93
N GLY A 22 -15.98 0.62 -3.30
CA GLY A 22 -16.10 1.20 -1.96
C GLY A 22 -15.73 2.68 -1.85
N PRO A 23 -16.27 3.58 -2.72
CA PRO A 23 -15.82 4.99 -2.80
C PRO A 23 -16.07 5.82 -1.53
N GLN A 24 -17.01 5.40 -0.67
CA GLN A 24 -17.37 6.09 0.56
C GLN A 24 -16.65 5.53 1.80
N ARG A 25 -15.80 4.51 1.62
CA ARG A 25 -15.05 3.91 2.73
C ARG A 25 -13.79 4.72 3.02
N ASN A 26 -13.47 4.85 4.30
CA ASN A 26 -12.15 5.31 4.70
C ASN A 26 -11.12 4.28 4.26
N VAL A 27 -10.08 4.77 3.59
CA VAL A 27 -8.96 3.94 3.11
C VAL A 27 -8.03 3.66 4.30
N THR A 28 -7.58 2.41 4.44
CA THR A 28 -6.64 2.02 5.51
C THR A 28 -5.19 2.32 5.13
N ARG A 29 -4.30 2.40 6.13
CA ARG A 29 -2.85 2.57 5.88
C ARG A 29 -2.29 1.46 5.00
N GLY A 30 -2.73 0.22 5.20
CA GLY A 30 -2.35 -0.93 4.40
C GLY A 30 -2.85 -0.86 2.95
N GLU A 31 -4.05 -0.33 2.73
CA GLU A 31 -4.57 -0.08 1.39
C GLU A 31 -3.77 1.02 0.67
N ILE A 32 -3.38 2.11 1.35
CA ILE A 32 -2.49 3.13 0.78
C ILE A 32 -1.14 2.53 0.40
N ALA A 33 -0.55 1.70 1.26
CA ALA A 33 0.71 1.01 0.95
C ALA A 33 0.58 0.14 -0.31
N ALA A 34 -0.53 -0.59 -0.45
CA ALA A 34 -0.80 -1.42 -1.63
C ALA A 34 -1.00 -0.58 -2.91
N ILE A 35 -1.65 0.58 -2.80
CA ILE A 35 -1.85 1.51 -3.90
C ILE A 35 -0.51 2.05 -4.38
N ILE A 36 0.33 2.55 -3.47
CA ILE A 36 1.63 3.16 -3.81
C ILE A 36 2.60 2.11 -4.35
N ALA A 37 2.67 0.94 -3.72
CA ALA A 37 3.56 -0.13 -4.18
C ALA A 37 3.26 -0.56 -5.62
N ARG A 38 1.97 -0.63 -6.00
CA ARG A 38 1.56 -0.93 -7.39
C ARG A 38 1.77 0.24 -8.33
N LEU A 39 1.50 1.46 -7.88
CA LEU A 39 1.67 2.68 -8.68
C LEU A 39 3.13 2.86 -9.11
N LEU A 40 4.07 2.52 -8.23
CA LEU A 40 5.51 2.69 -8.44
C LEU A 40 6.24 1.40 -8.82
N HIS A 41 5.52 0.29 -9.01
CA HIS A 41 6.10 -1.01 -9.37
C HIS A 41 7.22 -1.48 -8.42
N LEU A 42 6.96 -1.43 -7.11
CA LEU A 42 7.94 -1.74 -6.05
C LEU A 42 8.09 -3.24 -5.75
N GLU A 43 7.53 -4.13 -6.57
CA GLU A 43 7.52 -5.58 -6.31
C GLU A 43 8.93 -6.16 -6.18
N SER A 44 9.92 -5.57 -6.85
CA SER A 44 11.33 -5.98 -6.80
C SER A 44 11.98 -5.76 -5.43
N LEU A 45 11.40 -4.91 -4.57
CA LEU A 45 11.94 -4.63 -3.23
C LEU A 45 11.52 -5.68 -2.19
N VAL A 46 10.51 -6.50 -2.48
CA VAL A 46 9.98 -7.51 -1.56
C VAL A 46 11.00 -8.65 -1.38
N THR A 47 11.46 -8.88 -0.15
CA THR A 47 12.34 -10.02 0.19
C THR A 47 11.67 -11.01 1.13
N GLY A 48 10.45 -10.75 1.56
CA GLY A 48 9.73 -11.62 2.50
C GLY A 48 10.13 -11.41 3.96
N THR A 49 10.80 -10.30 4.28
CA THR A 49 11.21 -9.99 5.65
C THR A 49 10.05 -9.35 6.41
N GLN A 50 9.69 -9.93 7.56
CA GLN A 50 8.70 -9.32 8.44
C GLN A 50 9.32 -8.14 9.18
N LEU A 51 8.80 -6.93 8.93
CA LEU A 51 9.31 -5.68 9.51
C LEU A 51 8.49 -5.20 10.72
N TYR A 52 7.24 -5.65 10.83
CA TYR A 52 6.30 -5.18 11.85
C TYR A 52 5.60 -6.35 12.52
N SER A 53 5.32 -6.22 13.81
CA SER A 53 4.68 -7.27 14.62
C SER A 53 3.22 -7.50 14.23
N ASP A 54 2.52 -6.46 13.79
CA ASP A 54 1.12 -6.47 13.37
C ASP A 54 0.92 -6.70 11.86
N VAL A 55 2.00 -7.01 11.13
CA VAL A 55 1.94 -7.37 9.71
C VAL A 55 2.63 -8.73 9.50
N PRO A 56 1.98 -9.84 9.90
CA PRO A 56 2.50 -11.19 9.63
C PRO A 56 2.51 -11.49 8.13
N SER A 57 3.31 -12.48 7.71
CA SER A 57 3.40 -12.92 6.30
C SER A 57 2.08 -13.40 5.69
N SER A 58 1.13 -13.81 6.54
CA SER A 58 -0.24 -14.17 6.14
C SER A 58 -1.14 -12.95 5.87
N HIS A 59 -0.75 -11.75 6.30
CA HIS A 59 -1.53 -10.55 6.08
C HIS A 59 -1.44 -10.10 4.62
N TRP A 60 -2.56 -9.77 4.00
CA TRP A 60 -2.61 -9.46 2.56
C TRP A 60 -1.75 -8.24 2.17
N THR A 61 -1.53 -7.31 3.12
CA THR A 61 -0.69 -6.12 2.92
C THR A 61 0.80 -6.36 3.11
N PHE A 62 1.21 -7.56 3.57
CA PHE A 62 2.58 -7.86 3.99
C PHE A 62 3.64 -7.40 2.98
N LYS A 63 3.51 -7.86 1.72
CA LYS A 63 4.46 -7.55 0.65
C LYS A 63 4.47 -6.06 0.31
N TYR A 64 3.33 -5.40 0.39
CA TYR A 64 3.20 -3.98 0.06
C TYR A 64 3.80 -3.11 1.15
N VAL A 65 3.57 -3.46 2.42
CA VAL A 65 4.15 -2.77 3.58
C VAL A 65 5.67 -2.89 3.57
N GLU A 66 6.19 -4.08 3.26
CA GLU A 66 7.64 -4.29 3.10
C GLU A 66 8.21 -3.39 1.99
N ALA A 67 7.56 -3.37 0.82
CA ALA A 67 8.00 -2.60 -0.33
C ALA A 67 8.05 -1.08 -0.05
N VAL A 68 6.97 -0.50 0.47
CA VAL A 68 6.92 0.95 0.76
C VAL A 68 7.84 1.35 1.91
N ASN A 69 8.15 0.45 2.83
CA ASN A 69 9.15 0.71 3.88
C ASN A 69 10.55 0.75 3.26
N LYS A 70 10.92 -0.23 2.43
CA LYS A 70 12.22 -0.25 1.78
C LYS A 70 12.45 0.90 0.81
N ALA A 71 11.39 1.38 0.16
CA ALA A 71 11.41 2.58 -0.66
C ALA A 71 11.42 3.89 0.17
N ASP A 72 11.40 3.81 1.50
CA ASP A 72 11.35 4.96 2.42
C ASP A 72 10.07 5.83 2.32
N ILE A 73 9.01 5.32 1.68
CA ILE A 73 7.78 6.07 1.44
C ILE A 73 6.88 6.08 2.68
N MET A 74 6.63 4.90 3.25
CA MET A 74 5.81 4.75 4.46
C MET A 74 6.56 3.93 5.51
N LYS A 75 6.55 4.44 6.74
CA LYS A 75 7.10 3.77 7.91
C LYS A 75 6.01 3.50 8.94
N GLY A 76 6.22 2.48 9.75
CA GLY A 76 5.49 2.20 10.96
C GLY A 76 5.92 3.09 12.12
N PHE A 77 5.46 2.74 13.30
CA PHE A 77 5.60 3.50 14.51
C PHE A 77 6.77 2.97 15.37
N PRO A 78 7.25 3.75 16.36
CA PRO A 78 8.34 3.34 17.24
C PRO A 78 8.05 2.08 18.08
N ASP A 79 6.78 1.70 18.21
CA ASP A 79 6.33 0.49 18.91
C ASP A 79 6.48 -0.79 18.07
N GLY A 80 7.01 -0.69 16.84
CA GLY A 80 7.20 -1.83 15.94
C GLY A 80 5.92 -2.23 15.18
N THR A 81 4.89 -1.38 15.18
CA THR A 81 3.64 -1.61 14.43
C THR A 81 3.57 -0.78 13.15
N PHE A 82 2.83 -1.23 12.14
CA PHE A 82 2.49 -0.44 10.96
C PHE A 82 1.06 0.10 11.00
N ARG A 83 0.17 -0.61 11.70
CA ARG A 83 -1.26 -0.40 11.85
C ARG A 83 -1.99 -0.49 10.51
N PRO A 84 -1.87 -1.61 9.78
CA PRO A 84 -2.35 -1.74 8.40
C PRO A 84 -3.86 -1.56 8.25
N ASP A 85 -4.62 -1.93 9.28
CA ASP A 85 -6.10 -1.87 9.27
C ASP A 85 -6.66 -0.56 9.82
N GLN A 86 -5.82 0.33 10.33
CA GLN A 86 -6.27 1.63 10.79
C GLN A 86 -6.57 2.55 9.59
N PRO A 87 -7.62 3.39 9.68
CA PRO A 87 -7.87 4.44 8.71
C PRO A 87 -6.64 5.33 8.54
N ALA A 88 -6.24 5.58 7.29
CA ALA A 88 -5.18 6.51 6.99
C ALA A 88 -5.66 7.95 7.22
N THR A 89 -4.80 8.77 7.82
CA THR A 89 -5.06 10.21 7.91
C THR A 89 -4.70 10.89 6.58
N ARG A 90 -5.26 12.08 6.34
CA ARG A 90 -4.85 12.91 5.19
C ARG A 90 -3.35 13.21 5.19
N ALA A 91 -2.75 13.34 6.37
CA ALA A 91 -1.32 13.55 6.53
C ALA A 91 -0.51 12.32 6.10
N ASP A 92 -0.94 11.10 6.46
CA ASP A 92 -0.28 9.86 6.02
C ASP A 92 -0.24 9.77 4.50
N VAL A 93 -1.37 10.09 3.84
CA VAL A 93 -1.47 10.07 2.38
C VAL A 93 -0.58 11.14 1.74
N ALA A 94 -0.60 12.37 2.26
CA ALA A 94 0.20 13.46 1.74
C ALA A 94 1.71 13.18 1.85
N VAL A 95 2.15 12.65 2.99
CA VAL A 95 3.56 12.28 3.20
C VAL A 95 3.97 11.16 2.26
N ALA A 96 3.11 10.16 2.07
CA ALA A 96 3.41 9.05 1.18
C ALA A 96 3.50 9.51 -0.28
N MET A 97 2.63 10.43 -0.71
CA MET A 97 2.68 11.04 -2.05
C MET A 97 3.90 11.94 -2.25
N LEU A 98 4.36 12.64 -1.22
CA LEU A 98 5.56 13.49 -1.30
C LEU A 98 6.84 12.68 -1.53
N ARG A 99 6.88 11.44 -1.05
CA ARG A 99 8.06 10.55 -1.13
C ARG A 99 8.00 9.56 -2.30
N ALA A 100 6.84 9.45 -2.94
CA ALA A 100 6.56 8.55 -4.05
C ALA A 100 7.19 9.02 -5.36
#